data_AF-J3JIS9-F1
#
_entry.id   AF-J3JIS9-F1
#
_cell.length_a   1.000
_cell.length_b   1.000
_cell.length_c   1.000
_cell.angle_alpha   90.00
_cell.angle_beta   90.00
_cell.angle_gamma   90.00
#
_symmetry.space_group_name_H-M   'P 1'
#
loop_
_entity.id
_entity.type
_entity.pdbx_description
1 polymer ?
#
loop_
_entity_poly.entity_id
_entity_poly.type
_entity_poly.pdbx_seq_one_letter_code
_entity_poly.pdbx_strand_id
1 'polypeptide(L)'
;MVKDVSFPTPWNNLEAGLLFALRLPLVVFCEDGIGGGVFDPGVSEVFIQNLPRNLPTGYQDQLLKTVIQNWAGKVRAHYREY
;
A
#
# COMPACT_ATOMS: atom_id res chain seq x y z
N MET A 1 -28.44 10.06 1.29
CA MET A 1 -27.00 10.36 1.10
C MET A 1 -26.23 9.18 1.68
N VAL A 2 -25.79 8.25 0.82
CA VAL A 2 -24.96 7.12 1.27
C VAL A 2 -23.61 7.72 1.65
N LYS A 3 -23.22 7.59 2.92
CA LYS A 3 -21.87 7.94 3.36
C LYS A 3 -20.93 6.94 2.70
N ASP A 4 -19.91 7.42 1.98
CA ASP A 4 -18.82 6.57 1.52
C ASP A 4 -18.25 5.83 2.73
N VAL A 5 -18.46 4.51 2.75
CA VAL A 5 -17.92 3.65 3.81
C VAL A 5 -16.46 3.47 3.46
N SER A 6 -15.56 4.00 4.29
CA SER A 6 -14.14 3.67 4.17
C SER A 6 -13.91 2.27 4.73
N PHE A 7 -13.18 1.43 4.01
CA PHE A 7 -13.08 -0.01 4.25
C PHE A 7 -11.69 -0.49 4.73
N PRO A 8 -10.97 0.16 5.67
CA PRO A 8 -9.96 -0.60 6.38
C PRO A 8 -10.68 -1.60 7.27
N THR A 9 -10.53 -2.87 6.94
CA THR A 9 -10.98 -3.94 7.81
C THR A 9 -9.81 -4.40 8.66
N PRO A 10 -10.06 -4.89 9.89
CA PRO A 10 -9.01 -5.55 10.68
C PRO A 10 -8.29 -6.66 9.89
N TRP A 11 -8.96 -7.23 8.89
CA TRP A 11 -8.39 -8.22 7.98
C TRP A 11 -7.20 -7.69 7.17
N ASN A 12 -7.18 -6.42 6.77
CA ASN A 12 -6.03 -5.85 6.05
C ASN A 12 -4.75 -5.88 6.89
N ASN A 13 -4.85 -5.67 8.20
CA ASN A 13 -3.72 -5.81 9.11
C ASN A 13 -3.25 -7.25 9.23
N LEU A 14 -4.17 -8.22 9.23
CA LEU A 14 -3.83 -9.65 9.28
C LEU A 14 -3.14 -10.12 8.00
N GLU A 15 -3.69 -9.80 6.83
CA GLU A 15 -3.11 -10.15 5.55
C GLU A 15 -1.73 -9.52 5.39
N ALA A 16 -1.61 -8.22 5.65
CA ALA A 16 -0.32 -7.55 5.53
C ALA A 16 0.70 -8.06 6.54
N GLY A 17 0.28 -8.38 7.77
CA GLY A 17 1.13 -8.99 8.78
C GLY A 17 1.66 -10.37 8.35
N LEU A 18 0.80 -11.22 7.76
CA LEU A 18 1.20 -12.52 7.22
C LEU A 18 2.21 -12.37 6.06
N LEU A 19 1.90 -11.51 5.08
CA LEU A 19 2.76 -11.29 3.93
C LEU A 19 4.11 -10.67 4.34
N PHE A 20 4.10 -9.80 5.34
CA PHE A 20 5.32 -9.23 5.93
C PHE A 20 6.18 -10.30 6.61
N ALA A 21 5.56 -11.20 7.38
CA ALA A 21 6.26 -12.33 8.01
C ALA A 21 6.89 -13.28 6.97
N LEU A 22 6.24 -13.45 5.81
CA LEU A 22 6.75 -14.20 4.65
C LEU A 22 7.82 -13.44 3.84
N ARG A 23 8.15 -12.20 4.23
CA ARG A 23 9.09 -11.31 3.51
C ARG A 23 8.72 -11.10 2.04
N LEU A 24 7.43 -11.07 1.75
CA LEU A 24 6.94 -10.79 0.40
C LEU A 24 7.00 -9.29 0.11
N PRO A 25 7.31 -8.87 -1.13
CA PRO A 25 7.24 -7.46 -1.52
C PRO A 25 5.83 -6.91 -1.40
N LEU A 26 5.64 -5.87 -0.58
CA LEU A 26 4.35 -5.26 -0.30
C LEU A 26 4.30 -3.77 -0.63
N VAL A 27 3.12 -3.32 -1.04
CA VAL A 27 2.75 -1.93 -1.22
C VAL A 27 1.35 -1.75 -0.64
N VAL A 28 1.12 -0.67 0.10
CA VAL A 28 -0.17 -0.37 0.73
C VAL A 28 -0.65 0.99 0.24
N PHE A 29 -1.85 1.02 -0.30
CA PHE A 29 -2.53 2.25 -0.67
C PHE A 29 -3.62 2.53 0.37
N CYS A 30 -3.57 3.72 0.97
CA CYS A 30 -4.39 4.07 2.13
C CYS A 30 -5.21 5.33 1.85
N GLU A 31 -6.50 5.34 2.15
CA GLU A 31 -7.32 6.56 2.06
C GLU A 31 -7.07 7.51 3.24
N ASP A 32 -7.31 8.81 3.02
CA ASP A 32 -7.22 9.81 4.08
C ASP A 32 -8.19 9.52 5.24
N GLY A 33 -7.63 9.40 6.44
CA GLY A 33 -8.38 9.10 7.67
C GLY A 33 -8.31 7.63 8.09
N ILE A 34 -7.63 6.79 7.31
CA ILE A 34 -7.31 5.41 7.68
C ILE A 34 -5.91 5.34 8.29
N GLY A 35 -5.77 4.56 9.37
CA GLY A 35 -4.54 4.42 10.14
C GLY A 35 -4.58 3.18 11.03
N GLY A 36 -3.51 2.95 11.79
CA GLY A 36 -3.34 1.80 12.66
C GLY A 36 -2.61 0.63 11.99
N GLY A 37 -1.60 0.09 12.66
CA GLY A 37 -0.94 -1.15 12.27
C GLY A 37 -0.14 -1.00 10.97
N VAL A 38 -0.53 -1.74 9.93
CA VAL A 38 0.16 -1.69 8.62
C VAL A 38 0.02 -0.34 7.91
N PHE A 39 -0.96 0.48 8.33
CA PHE A 39 -1.19 1.81 7.77
C PHE A 39 -0.36 2.90 8.48
N ASP A 40 0.36 2.58 9.56
CA ASP A 40 1.16 3.56 10.31
C ASP A 40 2.59 3.68 9.74
N PRO A 41 3.08 4.91 9.44
CA PRO A 41 4.44 5.12 8.96
C PRO A 41 5.49 4.59 9.95
N GLY A 42 6.41 3.76 9.46
CA GLY A 42 7.55 3.26 10.25
C GLY A 42 7.37 1.90 10.91
N VAL A 43 6.19 1.26 10.80
CA VAL A 43 5.96 -0.12 11.31
C VAL A 43 6.49 -1.17 10.31
N SER A 44 6.69 -0.81 9.05
CA SER A 44 7.25 -1.70 8.03
C SER A 44 7.96 -0.91 6.92
N GLU A 45 8.89 -1.54 6.18
CA GLU A 45 9.46 -0.98 4.93
C GLU A 45 8.42 -0.92 3.78
N VAL A 46 7.15 -1.11 4.09
CA VAL A 46 6.05 -1.11 3.14
C VAL A 46 5.79 0.34 2.76
N PHE A 47 5.88 0.60 1.46
CA PHE A 47 5.53 1.90 0.91
C PHE A 47 4.03 2.12 1.11
N ILE A 48 3.69 2.96 2.10
CA ILE A 48 2.34 3.47 2.28
C ILE A 48 2.19 4.68 1.37
N GLN A 49 1.24 4.62 0.45
CA GLN A 49 0.87 5.75 -0.40
C GLN A 49 -0.55 6.21 -0.05
N ASN A 50 -0.70 7.49 0.28
CA ASN A 50 -2.02 8.05 0.50
C ASN A 50 -2.72 8.22 -0.85
N LEU A 51 -3.93 7.66 -0.95
CA LEU A 51 -4.79 7.82 -2.12
C LEU A 51 -5.39 9.22 -2.11
N PRO A 52 -5.27 9.97 -3.21
CA PRO A 52 -5.90 11.27 -3.30
C PRO A 52 -7.43 11.11 -3.35
N ARG A 53 -8.16 11.88 -2.54
CA ARG A 53 -9.64 11.93 -2.59
C ARG A 53 -10.20 12.53 -3.89
N ASN A 54 -9.37 13.27 -4.63
CA ASN A 54 -9.74 13.93 -5.87
C ASN A 54 -8.97 13.29 -7.05
N LEU A 55 -9.39 13.59 -8.28
CA LEU A 55 -8.67 13.14 -9.48
C LEU A 55 -7.15 13.44 -9.32
N PRO A 56 -6.28 12.43 -9.47
CA PRO A 56 -4.86 12.63 -9.26
C PRO A 56 -4.36 13.72 -10.21
N THR A 57 -3.60 14.67 -9.67
CA THR A 57 -2.85 15.62 -10.50
C THR A 57 -1.78 14.87 -11.30
N GLY A 58 -1.31 15.44 -12.42
CA GLY A 58 -0.30 14.78 -13.26
C GLY A 58 0.98 14.38 -12.50
N TYR A 59 1.32 15.11 -11.42
CA TYR A 59 2.40 14.77 -10.51
C TYR A 59 2.11 13.53 -9.64
N GLN A 60 0.89 13.42 -9.08
CA GLN A 60 0.49 12.27 -8.28
C GLN A 60 0.41 10.99 -9.12
N ASP A 61 -0.04 11.09 -10.37
CA ASP A 61 -0.05 9.97 -11.30
C ASP A 61 1.37 9.44 -11.58
N GLN A 62 2.34 10.35 -11.76
CA GLN A 62 3.76 9.95 -11.89
C GLN A 62 4.28 9.27 -10.63
N LEU A 63 3.98 9.81 -9.45
CA LEU A 63 4.39 9.21 -8.17
C LEU A 63 3.83 7.80 -8.01
N LEU A 64 2.52 7.60 -8.27
CA LEU A 64 1.87 6.29 -8.23
C LEU A 64 2.52 5.30 -9.21
N LYS A 65 2.79 5.73 -10.45
CA LYS A 65 3.49 4.92 -11.44
C LYS A 65 4.87 4.49 -10.95
N THR A 66 5.65 5.40 -10.38
CA THR A 66 6.98 5.10 -9.84
C THR A 66 6.90 4.09 -8.70
N VAL A 67 5.94 4.24 -7.77
CA VAL A 67 5.75 3.31 -6.66
C VAL A 67 5.41 1.90 -7.16
N ILE A 68 4.47 1.79 -8.10
CA ILE A 68 4.07 0.51 -8.69
C ILE A 68 5.24 -0.14 -9.44
N GLN A 69 6.01 0.65 -10.21
CA GLN A 69 7.19 0.14 -10.92
C GLN A 69 8.26 -0.38 -9.97
N ASN A 70 8.53 0.33 -8.87
CA ASN A 70 9.48 -0.09 -7.85
C ASN A 70 9.03 -1.39 -7.17
N TRP A 71 7.75 -1.49 -6.79
CA TRP A 71 7.18 -2.71 -6.22
C TRP A 71 7.28 -3.89 -7.21
N ALA A 72 6.92 -3.68 -8.48
CA ALA A 72 7.03 -4.70 -9.51
C ALA A 72 8.49 -5.17 -9.72
N GLY A 73 9.46 -4.27 -9.59
CA GLY A 73 10.89 -4.60 -9.57
C GLY A 73 11.25 -5.54 -8.41
N LYS A 74 10.80 -5.22 -7.18
CA LYS A 74 11.00 -6.07 -6.00
C LYS A 74 10.35 -7.44 -6.16
N VAL A 75 9.13 -7.52 -6.71
CA VAL A 75 8.44 -8.79 -7.01
C VAL A 75 9.25 -9.63 -7.98
N ARG A 76 9.71 -9.05 -9.10
CA ARG A 76 10.53 -9.77 -10.09
C ARG A 76 11.84 -10.28 -9.50
N ALA A 77 12.50 -9.50 -8.64
CA ALA A 77 13.71 -9.93 -7.96
C ALA A 77 13.43 -11.12 -7.04
N HIS A 78 12.41 -11.00 -6.17
CA HIS A 78 12.02 -12.04 -5.23
C HIS A 78 11.75 -13.39 -5.91
N TYR A 79 11.03 -13.41 -7.03
CA TYR A 79 10.70 -14.66 -7.75
C TYR A 79 11.75 -15.13 -8.76
N ARG A 80 12.80 -14.34 -9.04
CA ARG A 80 13.94 -14.81 -9.85
C ARG A 80 14.97 -15.58 -9.03
N GLU A 81 14.95 -15.43 -7.71
CA GLU A 81 15.86 -16.07 -6.76
C GLU A 81 15.35 -17.46 -6.30
N TYR A 82 14.14 -17.85 -6.70
CA TYR A 82 13.55 -19.19 -6.48
C TYR A 82 13.57 -20.05 -7.75
#